data_AF-A0A9P7ANZ0-F1
#
_entry.id   AF-A0A9P7ANZ0-F1
#
_cell.length_a   1.000
_cell.length_b   1.000
_cell.length_c   1.000
_cell.angle_alpha   90.00
_cell.angle_beta   90.00
_cell.angle_gamma   90.00
#
_symmetry.space_group_name_H-M   'P 1'
#
loop_
_entity.id
_entity.type
_entity.pdbx_description
1 polymer ?
#
loop_
_entity_poly.entity_id
_entity_poly.type
_entity_poly.pdbx_seq_one_letter_code
_entity_poly.pdbx_strand_id
1 'polypeptide(L)'
;MLNCRASVAVQSNEIAKASLHVALPCYTHLYTIPFLSLYPLLAYAYYIKYDDWLKSEEWTFLACVSLGAGHALSFLVTRWRCRLIRLVPYVHRGQGEIVPLLKDVPSEPMSYAFNYQRDTYVVAGKNPVVFPRLPYPCTQRPPLSTFLQSTGLNLDAILPLKSLYGKK
;
A
#
# COMPACT_ATOMS: atom_id res chain seq x y z
N MET A 1 -13.11 16.15 -3.70
CA MET A 1 -11.76 15.58 -3.90
C MET A 1 -11.53 14.51 -2.82
N LEU A 2 -11.48 13.22 -3.17
CA LEU A 2 -11.08 12.20 -2.21
C LEU A 2 -9.58 12.36 -1.94
N ASN A 3 -9.23 12.69 -0.69
CA ASN A 3 -7.85 12.77 -0.26
C ASN A 3 -7.34 11.34 -0.05
N CYS A 4 -6.83 10.70 -1.10
CA CYS A 4 -6.36 9.30 -1.08
C CYS A 4 -5.06 9.10 -0.27
N ARG A 5 -4.57 10.15 0.39
CA ARG A 5 -3.29 10.19 1.11
C ARG A 5 -3.48 10.83 2.48
N ALA A 6 -3.00 10.15 3.52
CA ALA A 6 -2.89 10.70 4.87
C ALA A 6 -1.44 10.60 5.34
N SER A 7 -0.90 11.68 5.91
CA SER A 7 0.43 11.64 6.53
C SER A 7 0.33 10.96 7.89
N VAL A 8 1.26 10.06 8.19
CA VAL A 8 1.31 9.33 9.47
C VAL A 8 2.71 9.46 10.06
N ALA A 9 2.80 9.49 11.40
CA ALA A 9 4.06 9.56 12.10
C ALA A 9 4.53 8.15 12.46
N VAL A 10 5.81 7.86 12.22
CA VAL A 10 6.44 6.60 12.63
C VAL A 10 7.56 6.94 13.60
N GLN A 11 7.52 6.37 14.81
CA GLN A 11 8.58 6.55 15.79
C GLN A 11 9.67 5.51 15.53
N SER A 12 10.64 5.90 14.72
CA SER A 12 11.83 5.10 14.41
C SER A 12 12.98 6.01 14.01
N ASN A 13 14.21 5.57 14.27
CA ASN A 13 15.42 6.24 13.79
C ASN A 13 15.74 5.90 12.33
N GLU A 14 14.98 4.98 11.71
CA GLU A 14 15.20 4.52 10.34
C GLU A 14 14.29 5.21 9.34
N ILE A 15 13.07 5.56 9.75
CA ILE A 15 12.01 6.08 8.89
C ILE A 15 11.88 7.59 9.10
N ALA A 16 12.11 8.37 8.03
CA ALA A 16 11.98 9.82 8.06
C ALA A 16 10.53 10.28 7.85
N LYS A 17 9.80 9.63 6.94
CA LYS A 17 8.42 9.99 6.61
C LYS A 17 7.61 8.77 6.21
N ALA A 18 6.34 8.78 6.58
CA ALA A 18 5.38 7.78 6.17
C ALA A 18 4.07 8.42 5.67
N SER A 19 3.45 7.76 4.70
CA SER A 19 2.15 8.17 4.18
C SER A 19 1.28 6.95 3.90
N LEU A 20 0.01 7.03 4.28
CA LEU A 20 -1.00 6.01 4.04
C LEU A 20 -1.68 6.25 2.70
N HIS A 21 -1.81 5.20 1.89
CA HIS A 21 -2.44 5.23 0.57
C HIS A 21 -3.62 4.27 0.53
N VAL A 22 -4.75 4.75 0.01
CA VAL A 22 -5.95 3.96 -0.26
C VAL A 22 -6.03 3.68 -1.77
N ALA A 23 -6.63 2.55 -2.13
CA ALA A 23 -6.88 2.21 -3.52
C ALA A 23 -7.76 3.28 -4.17
N LEU A 24 -7.36 3.71 -5.37
CA LEU A 24 -8.15 4.64 -6.15
C LEU A 24 -9.32 3.91 -6.83
N PRO A 25 -10.45 4.59 -7.05
CA PRO A 25 -11.51 4.05 -7.91
C PRO A 25 -10.98 3.83 -9.34
N CYS A 26 -11.42 2.74 -10.00
CA CYS A 26 -10.95 2.36 -11.33
C CYS A 26 -11.06 3.48 -12.38
N TYR A 27 -12.14 4.27 -12.35
CA TYR A 27 -12.35 5.38 -13.29
C TYR A 27 -11.33 6.52 -13.18
N THR A 28 -10.62 6.63 -12.05
CA THR A 28 -9.55 7.63 -11.85
C THR A 28 -8.19 7.13 -12.28
N HIS A 29 -8.09 5.89 -12.75
CA HIS A 29 -6.82 5.36 -13.21
C HIS A 29 -6.40 6.06 -14.51
N LEU A 30 -5.10 6.36 -14.60
CA LEU A 30 -4.53 7.09 -15.73
C LEU A 30 -4.78 6.39 -17.07
N TYR A 31 -4.90 5.06 -17.08
CA TYR A 31 -5.18 4.26 -18.26
C TYR A 31 -6.67 4.17 -18.62
N THR A 32 -7.58 4.71 -17.82
CA THR A 32 -9.02 4.57 -18.08
C THR A 32 -9.53 5.72 -18.94
N ILE A 33 -9.29 6.97 -18.54
CA ILE A 33 -9.82 8.15 -19.23
C ILE A 33 -9.34 8.29 -20.69
N PRO A 34 -8.03 8.25 -21.01
CA PRO A 34 -7.59 8.43 -22.39
C PRO A 34 -8.09 7.29 -23.29
N PHE A 35 -7.98 6.04 -22.83
CA PHE A 35 -8.40 4.89 -23.63
C PHE A 35 -9.93 4.83 -23.81
N LEU A 36 -10.72 5.25 -22.81
CA LEU A 36 -12.17 5.39 -22.94
C LEU A 36 -12.57 6.36 -24.06
N SER A 37 -11.78 7.41 -24.31
CA SER A 37 -12.02 8.34 -25.43
C SER A 37 -11.50 7.83 -26.77
N LEU A 38 -10.40 7.06 -26.77
CA LEU A 38 -9.77 6.55 -27.99
C LEU A 38 -10.54 5.40 -28.64
N TYR A 39 -11.21 4.54 -27.87
CA TYR A 39 -12.05 3.48 -28.42
C TYR A 39 -13.20 3.99 -29.31
N PRO A 40 -14.08 4.92 -28.85
CA PRO A 40 -15.12 5.48 -29.70
C PRO A 40 -14.55 6.32 -30.85
N LEU A 41 -13.39 6.97 -30.66
CA LEU A 41 -12.71 7.67 -31.75
C LEU A 41 -12.26 6.70 -32.86
N LEU A 42 -11.68 5.56 -32.50
CA LEU A 42 -11.31 4.52 -33.46
C LEU A 42 -12.54 3.91 -34.13
N ALA A 43 -13.62 3.70 -33.39
CA ALA A 43 -14.89 3.23 -33.97
C ALA A 43 -15.46 4.24 -34.98
N TYR A 44 -15.41 5.54 -34.67
CA TYR A 44 -15.79 6.60 -35.60
C TYR A 44 -14.92 6.60 -36.86
N ALA A 45 -13.59 6.49 -36.67
CA ALA A 45 -12.64 6.38 -37.77
C ALA A 45 -12.94 5.18 -38.68
N TYR A 46 -13.34 4.04 -38.10
CA TYR A 46 -13.61 2.81 -38.83
C TYR A 46 -14.98 2.81 -39.55
N TYR A 47 -16.05 3.22 -38.88
CA TYR A 47 -17.41 3.12 -39.43
C TYR A 47 -17.83 4.32 -40.28
N ILE A 48 -17.24 5.51 -40.05
CA ILE A 48 -17.71 6.77 -40.66
C ILE A 48 -16.61 7.42 -41.51
N LYS A 49 -15.35 7.37 -41.07
CA LYS A 49 -14.23 8.07 -41.70
C LYS A 49 -13.14 7.14 -42.22
N TYR A 50 -13.52 5.94 -42.67
CA TYR A 50 -12.56 4.91 -43.08
C TYR A 50 -11.67 5.40 -44.22
N ASP A 51 -12.26 5.87 -45.31
CA ASP A 51 -11.54 6.29 -46.52
C ASP A 51 -10.71 7.57 -46.31
N ASP A 52 -11.09 8.40 -45.34
CA ASP A 52 -10.37 9.64 -45.04
C ASP A 52 -9.18 9.39 -44.09
N TRP A 53 -9.38 8.54 -43.07
CA TRP A 53 -8.44 8.42 -41.93
C TRP A 53 -7.62 7.12 -41.94
N LEU A 54 -8.23 5.96 -42.23
CA LEU A 54 -7.57 4.66 -42.17
C LEU A 54 -7.07 4.19 -43.53
N LYS A 55 -7.89 4.35 -44.58
CA LYS A 55 -7.59 4.06 -46.01
C LYS A 55 -7.30 2.59 -46.36
N SER A 56 -6.75 1.81 -45.44
CA SER A 56 -6.41 0.41 -45.65
C SER A 56 -6.55 -0.43 -44.39
N GLU A 57 -6.59 -1.75 -44.61
CA GLU A 57 -6.66 -2.74 -43.54
C GLU A 57 -5.39 -2.74 -42.68
N GLU A 58 -4.22 -2.51 -43.27
CA GLU A 58 -2.93 -2.46 -42.58
C GLU A 58 -2.89 -1.34 -41.54
N TRP A 59 -3.40 -0.15 -41.89
CA TRP A 59 -3.52 0.98 -40.96
C TRP A 59 -4.54 0.72 -39.86
N THR A 60 -5.63 0.02 -40.20
CA THR A 60 -6.63 -0.41 -39.21
C THR A 60 -6.02 -1.40 -38.22
N PHE A 61 -5.27 -2.39 -38.70
CA PHE A 61 -4.56 -3.35 -37.86
C PHE A 61 -3.56 -2.64 -36.93
N LEU A 62 -2.74 -1.73 -37.48
CA LEU A 62 -1.76 -0.97 -36.70
C LEU A 62 -2.45 -0.12 -35.61
N ALA A 63 -3.56 0.54 -35.94
CA ALA A 63 -4.34 1.33 -34.98
C ALA A 63 -4.94 0.46 -33.85
N CYS A 64 -5.53 -0.68 -34.20
CA CYS A 64 -6.09 -1.63 -33.23
C CYS A 64 -5.02 -2.19 -32.29
N VAL A 65 -3.88 -2.65 -32.84
CA VAL A 65 -2.78 -3.20 -32.04
C VAL A 65 -2.17 -2.13 -31.15
N SER A 66 -1.93 -0.94 -31.66
CA SER A 66 -1.36 0.17 -30.88
C SER A 66 -2.27 0.57 -29.73
N LEU A 67 -3.57 0.69 -29.99
CA LEU A 67 -4.56 1.03 -28.98
C LEU A 67 -4.68 -0.07 -27.92
N GLY A 68 -4.82 -1.33 -28.34
CA GLY A 68 -4.97 -2.48 -27.43
C GLY A 68 -3.71 -2.74 -26.60
N ALA A 69 -2.54 -2.77 -27.23
CA ALA A 69 -1.26 -2.97 -26.55
C ALA A 69 -0.92 -1.78 -25.64
N GLY A 70 -1.17 -0.54 -26.09
CA GLY A 70 -0.99 0.66 -25.28
C GLY A 70 -1.87 0.65 -24.03
N HIS A 71 -3.12 0.21 -24.16
CA HIS A 71 -4.04 0.10 -23.02
C HIS A 71 -3.54 -0.96 -22.03
N ALA A 72 -3.17 -2.14 -22.54
CA ALA A 72 -2.64 -3.23 -21.73
C ALA A 72 -1.35 -2.82 -21.00
N LEU A 73 -0.39 -2.20 -21.70
CA LEU A 73 0.86 -1.77 -21.10
C LEU A 73 0.64 -0.71 -20.01
N SER A 74 -0.25 0.26 -20.26
CA SER A 74 -0.60 1.28 -19.27
C SER A 74 -1.23 0.68 -18.01
N PHE A 75 -2.03 -0.37 -18.17
CA PHE A 75 -2.56 -1.15 -17.06
C PHE A 75 -1.44 -1.89 -16.29
N LEU A 76 -0.50 -2.54 -16.98
CA LEU A 76 0.59 -3.28 -16.33
C LEU A 76 1.51 -2.37 -15.50
N VAL A 77 1.84 -1.17 -16.01
CA VAL A 77 2.70 -0.19 -15.32
C VAL A 77 2.07 0.33 -14.02
N THR A 78 0.74 0.29 -13.90
CA THR A 78 -0.02 0.93 -12.81
C THR A 78 -0.60 -0.05 -11.80
N ARG A 79 -0.20 -1.33 -11.82
CA ARG A 79 -0.73 -2.33 -10.89
C ARG A 79 -0.16 -2.15 -9.47
N TRP A 80 -0.87 -1.40 -8.63
CA TRP A 80 -0.56 -1.22 -7.21
C TRP A 80 -1.65 -1.85 -6.32
N ARG A 81 -1.23 -2.53 -5.26
CA ARG A 81 -2.12 -3.22 -4.30
C ARG A 81 -2.89 -2.23 -3.42
N CYS A 82 -3.99 -2.68 -2.82
CA CYS A 82 -4.84 -1.86 -1.95
C CYS A 82 -4.28 -1.76 -0.51
N ARG A 83 -4.47 -0.60 0.15
CA ARG A 83 -4.10 -0.30 1.56
C ARG A 83 -2.62 -0.48 1.86
N LEU A 84 -1.84 0.47 1.35
CA LEU A 84 -0.40 0.45 1.45
C LEU A 84 0.11 1.64 2.28
N ILE A 85 1.18 1.42 3.02
CA ILE A 85 1.96 2.49 3.64
C ILE A 85 3.24 2.68 2.83
N ARG A 86 3.49 3.91 2.39
CA ARG A 86 4.74 4.29 1.74
C ARG A 86 5.69 4.85 2.78
N LEU A 87 6.85 4.22 2.90
CA LEU A 87 7.90 4.57 3.84
C LEU A 87 9.07 5.22 3.10
N VAL A 88 9.60 6.30 3.67
CA VAL A 88 10.79 6.98 3.20
C VAL A 88 11.83 6.93 4.33
N PRO A 89 12.91 6.15 4.18
CA PRO A 89 13.95 6.07 5.20
C PRO A 89 14.82 7.34 5.21
N TYR A 90 15.58 7.50 6.29
CA TYR A 90 16.68 8.46 6.32
C TYR A 90 17.80 8.06 5.35
N VAL A 91 18.62 9.04 4.97
CA VAL A 91 19.80 8.79 4.12
C VAL A 91 20.68 7.71 4.77
N HIS A 92 21.13 6.74 3.97
CA HIS A 92 21.92 5.58 4.41
C HIS A 92 21.21 4.56 5.33
N ARG A 93 19.89 4.64 5.53
CA ARG A 93 19.10 3.67 6.31
C ARG A 93 18.28 2.69 5.45
N GLY A 94 18.69 2.50 4.20
CA GLY A 94 18.06 1.58 3.25
C GLY A 94 17.30 2.29 2.13
N GLN A 95 16.37 1.58 1.51
CA GLN A 95 15.56 2.06 0.38
C GLN A 95 14.10 2.28 0.78
N GLY A 96 13.44 3.24 0.12
CA GLY A 96 12.02 3.49 0.29
C GLY A 96 11.20 2.29 -0.17
N GLU A 97 10.23 1.89 0.64
CA GLU A 97 9.41 0.70 0.38
C GLU A 97 7.92 1.02 0.58
N ILE A 98 7.09 0.28 -0.14
CA ILE A 98 5.64 0.31 0.02
C ILE A 98 5.20 -1.02 0.62
N VAL A 99 4.73 -0.97 1.87
CA VAL A 99 4.42 -2.16 2.67
C VAL A 99 2.90 -2.29 2.82
N PRO A 100 2.33 -3.51 2.80
CA PRO A 100 0.92 -3.72 3.12
C PRO A 100 0.63 -3.42 4.60
N LEU A 101 -0.49 -2.74 4.84
CA LEU A 101 -0.99 -2.54 6.21
C LEU A 101 -1.81 -3.77 6.61
N LEU A 102 -1.34 -4.49 7.63
CA LEU A 102 -2.01 -5.64 8.22
C LEU A 102 -2.96 -5.18 9.33
N LYS A 103 -4.04 -5.93 9.52
CA LYS A 103 -4.98 -5.73 10.64
C LYS A 103 -5.08 -7.04 11.40
N ASP A 104 -4.56 -7.09 12.62
CA ASP A 104 -4.47 -8.32 13.40
C ASP A 104 -5.83 -8.77 13.94
N VAL A 105 -6.58 -7.85 14.56
CA VAL A 105 -7.90 -8.13 15.15
C VAL A 105 -8.98 -7.33 14.42
N PRO A 106 -9.86 -7.97 13.63
CA PRO A 106 -10.89 -7.26 12.86
C PRO A 106 -11.82 -6.42 13.72
N SER A 107 -12.07 -6.85 14.96
CA SER A 107 -12.95 -6.19 15.94
C SER A 107 -12.34 -4.92 16.52
N GLU A 108 -11.00 -4.84 16.62
CA GLU A 108 -10.33 -3.70 17.22
C GLU A 108 -9.95 -2.66 16.16
N PRO A 109 -10.33 -1.39 16.33
CA PRO A 109 -10.00 -0.34 15.38
C PRO A 109 -8.51 0.06 15.42
N MET A 110 -7.74 -0.42 16.40
CA MET A 110 -6.34 -0.02 16.64
C MET A 110 -5.31 -1.11 16.33
N SER A 111 -5.74 -2.27 15.84
CA SER A 111 -4.84 -3.42 15.62
C SER A 111 -4.11 -3.36 14.27
N TYR A 112 -3.77 -2.16 13.78
CA TYR A 112 -3.06 -2.02 12.52
C TYR A 112 -1.56 -2.17 12.75
N ALA A 113 -0.92 -2.99 11.92
CA ALA A 113 0.50 -3.25 11.97
C ALA A 113 1.11 -3.31 10.57
N PHE A 114 2.40 -3.03 10.46
CA PHE A 114 3.17 -3.28 9.25
C PHE A 114 4.58 -3.72 9.60
N ASN A 115 5.23 -4.43 8.69
CA ASN A 115 6.60 -4.91 8.86
C ASN A 115 7.53 -4.18 7.88
N TYR A 116 8.62 -3.59 8.37
CA TYR A 116 9.64 -2.94 7.56
C TYR A 116 11.03 -3.35 8.04
N GLN A 117 11.90 -3.80 7.14
CA GLN A 117 13.26 -4.26 7.47
C GLN A 117 13.33 -5.30 8.62
N ARG A 118 12.32 -6.19 8.73
CA ARG A 118 12.12 -7.19 9.81
C ARG A 118 11.65 -6.62 11.15
N ASP A 119 11.35 -5.33 11.22
CA ASP A 119 10.74 -4.71 12.39
C ASP A 119 9.24 -4.52 12.22
N THR A 120 8.49 -4.92 13.24
CA THR A 120 7.05 -4.72 13.30
C THR A 120 6.73 -3.39 13.98
N TYR A 121 5.86 -2.62 13.34
CA TYR A 121 5.36 -1.34 13.81
C TYR A 121 3.86 -1.46 14.06
N VAL A 122 3.39 -1.02 15.22
CA VAL A 122 2.00 -1.15 15.67
C VAL A 122 1.42 0.22 15.97
N VAL A 123 0.12 0.42 15.76
CA VAL A 123 -0.51 1.72 16.10
C VAL A 123 -0.62 1.88 17.62
N ALA A 124 -0.14 3.02 18.13
CA ALA A 124 -0.29 3.39 19.55
C ALA A 124 -1.24 4.57 19.79
N GLY A 125 -1.42 5.46 18.81
CA GLY A 125 -2.24 6.68 18.97
C GLY A 125 -3.13 6.96 17.75
N LYS A 126 -4.28 7.60 17.98
CA LYS A 126 -5.22 7.99 16.90
C LYS A 126 -5.00 9.42 16.38
N ASN A 127 -4.61 10.37 17.25
CA ASN A 127 -4.50 11.79 16.91
C ASN A 127 -3.23 12.41 17.54
N PRO A 128 -2.09 12.49 16.83
CA PRO A 128 -1.83 11.98 15.47
C PRO A 128 -1.77 10.46 15.41
N VAL A 129 -1.91 9.87 14.22
CA VAL A 129 -1.67 8.43 14.02
C VAL A 129 -0.17 8.17 14.14
N VAL A 130 0.23 7.46 15.20
CA VAL A 130 1.63 7.15 15.49
C VAL A 130 1.85 5.64 15.49
N PHE A 131 2.88 5.23 14.76
CA PHE A 131 3.38 3.86 14.72
C PHE A 131 4.75 3.76 15.40
N PRO A 132 4.83 3.43 16.70
CA PRO A 132 6.08 2.99 17.30
C PRO A 132 6.45 1.56 16.85
N ARG A 133 7.73 1.24 17.00
CA ARG A 133 8.20 -0.15 16.95
C ARG A 133 7.52 -0.96 18.04
N LEU A 134 7.29 -2.25 17.76
CA LEU A 134 6.68 -3.19 18.69
C LEU A 134 7.38 -3.11 20.07
N PRO A 135 6.66 -2.71 21.13
CA PRO A 135 7.28 -2.45 22.42
C PRO A 135 7.59 -3.77 23.14
N TYR A 136 8.86 -4.01 23.41
CA TYR A 136 9.26 -5.06 24.35
C TYR A 136 9.34 -4.48 25.77
N PRO A 137 8.94 -5.22 26.82
CA PRO A 137 9.00 -4.73 28.19
C PRO A 137 10.40 -4.24 28.61
N CYS A 138 11.45 -4.91 28.14
CA CYS A 138 12.83 -4.54 28.43
C CYS A 138 13.24 -3.17 27.84
N THR A 139 12.59 -2.71 26.77
CA THR A 139 12.87 -1.41 26.14
C THR A 139 12.59 -0.24 27.10
N GLN A 140 11.66 -0.43 28.04
CA GLN A 140 11.30 0.57 29.05
C GLN A 140 12.25 0.61 30.24
N ARG A 141 13.31 -0.22 30.25
CA ARG A 141 14.28 -0.34 31.36
C ARG A 141 13.59 -0.55 32.73
N PRO A 142 12.74 -1.58 32.87
CA PRO A 142 12.06 -1.85 34.13
C PRO A 142 13.05 -2.23 35.23
N PRO A 143 12.71 -2.01 36.51
CA PRO A 143 13.56 -2.39 37.63
C PRO A 143 13.73 -3.91 37.72
N LEU A 144 14.83 -4.35 38.36
CA LEU A 144 15.15 -5.78 38.51
C LEU A 144 14.01 -6.56 39.22
N SER A 145 13.33 -5.91 40.16
CA SER A 145 12.19 -6.50 40.89
C SER A 145 11.09 -7.02 39.98
N THR A 146 10.85 -6.38 38.82
CA THR A 146 9.82 -6.81 37.86
C THR A 146 10.13 -8.19 37.27
N PHE A 147 11.41 -8.52 37.07
CA PHE A 147 11.81 -9.83 36.55
C PHE A 147 11.78 -10.92 37.62
N LEU A 148 11.96 -10.56 38.88
CA LEU A 148 11.94 -11.51 40.00
C LEU A 148 10.52 -11.98 40.36
N GLN A 149 9.50 -11.24 39.94
CA GLN A 149 8.09 -11.50 40.29
C GLN A 149 7.29 -12.17 39.14
N SER A 150 7.93 -12.60 38.04
CA SER A 150 7.21 -13.15 36.90
C SER A 150 6.62 -14.54 37.19
N THR A 151 5.30 -14.70 37.04
CA THR A 151 4.57 -15.96 37.32
C THR A 151 4.21 -16.79 36.09
N GLY A 152 4.89 -16.56 34.95
CA GLY A 152 4.58 -17.22 33.68
C GLY A 152 3.35 -16.65 32.98
N LEU A 153 3.01 -17.20 31.81
CA LEU A 153 1.89 -16.74 30.97
C LEU A 153 0.69 -17.68 31.12
N ASN A 154 -0.51 -17.10 31.25
CA ASN A 154 -1.76 -17.85 31.17
C ASN A 154 -2.04 -18.29 29.72
N LEU A 155 -2.68 -19.44 29.52
CA LEU A 155 -2.97 -20.03 28.20
C LEU A 155 -3.76 -19.09 27.29
N ASP A 156 -4.74 -18.38 27.84
CA ASP A 156 -5.60 -17.46 27.08
C ASP A 156 -4.81 -16.27 26.50
N ALA A 157 -3.73 -15.86 27.19
CA ALA A 157 -2.86 -14.77 26.75
C ALA A 157 -1.88 -15.19 25.64
N ILE A 158 -1.69 -16.50 25.41
CA ILE A 158 -0.68 -17.00 24.45
C ILE A 158 -1.07 -16.67 23.02
N LEU A 159 -2.34 -16.87 22.63
CA LEU A 159 -2.77 -16.69 21.23
C LEU A 159 -2.59 -15.23 20.74
N PRO A 160 -3.03 -14.19 21.48
CA PRO A 160 -2.78 -12.81 21.09
C PRO A 160 -1.28 -12.46 21.05
N LEU A 161 -0.52 -12.90 22.05
CA LEU A 161 0.92 -12.64 22.12
C LEU A 161 1.69 -13.31 20.97
N LYS A 162 1.29 -14.51 20.56
CA LYS A 162 1.88 -15.21 19.42
C LYS A 162 1.58 -14.52 18.09
N SER A 163 0.39 -13.93 17.95
CA SER A 163 0.07 -13.09 16.79
C SER A 163 0.94 -11.83 16.75
N LEU A 164 1.16 -11.20 17.91
CA LEU A 164 1.86 -9.92 18.01
C LEU A 164 3.39 -10.07 17.87
N TYR A 165 3.99 -11.05 18.54
CA TYR A 165 5.45 -11.26 18.58
C TYR A 165 5.95 -12.31 17.59
N GLY A 166 5.04 -13.00 16.89
CA GLY A 166 5.36 -14.06 15.94
C GLY A 166 5.77 -15.38 16.60
N LYS A 167 6.16 -16.33 15.76
CA LYS A 167 6.65 -17.66 16.18
C LYS A 167 8.19 -17.62 16.26
N LYS A 168 8.74 -18.12 17.37
CA LYS A 168 10.18 -18.41 17.49
C LYS A 168 10.50 -19.81 16.98
#